data_AF-A0A938R582-F1
#
_entry.id   AF-A0A938R582-F1
#
_cell.length_a   1.000
_cell.length_b   1.000
_cell.length_c   1.000
_cell.angle_alpha   90.00
_cell.angle_beta   90.00
_cell.angle_gamma   90.00
#
_symmetry.space_group_name_H-M   'P 1'
#
loop_
_entity.id
_entity.type
_entity.pdbx_description
1 polymer ?
#
loop_
_entity_poly.entity_id
_entity_poly.type
_entity_poly.pdbx_seq_one_letter_code
_entity_poly.pdbx_strand_id
1 'polypeptide(L)'
;ELTIVGNTVMHHLLVGIDPRYLGVSPFPPVLSRSMDLKARDLGLKAHPSANVHILPIEAGFVGADNVGVLISQEPYNQDAMVLIIDVGTNGELVMGNRKKLVSSSCATGPALEGAHIKFGMRAAPGAIERIQIDPETYEVGFKVIGNDKWNLECPNPKAMGICGSGMIDGIAELYRAGLIDKGGRQILSGGDGPFRRRGGHI
;
A
#
# COMPACT_ATOMS: atom_id res chain seq x y z
N GLU A 1 26.74 7.36 -2.91
CA GLU A 1 25.43 8.03 -2.86
C GLU A 1 24.39 7.15 -2.20
N LEU A 2 23.45 7.77 -1.49
CA LEU A 2 22.15 7.23 -1.13
C LEU A 2 21.12 8.28 -1.58
N THR A 3 19.99 7.84 -2.11
CA THR A 3 18.83 8.72 -2.34
C THR A 3 17.69 8.25 -1.46
N ILE A 4 17.07 9.18 -0.73
CA ILE A 4 15.95 8.87 0.16
C ILE A 4 14.73 9.69 -0.27
N VAL A 5 13.60 9.00 -0.32
CA VAL A 5 12.28 9.55 -0.61
C VAL A 5 11.28 9.08 0.43
N GLY A 6 10.22 9.83 0.61
CA GLY A 6 9.14 9.53 1.54
C GLY A 6 8.20 10.72 1.69
N ASN A 7 7.00 10.47 2.21
CA ASN A 7 6.04 11.53 2.45
C ASN A 7 6.62 12.62 3.38
N THR A 8 6.00 13.78 3.37
CA THR A 8 6.49 14.98 4.08
C THR A 8 6.74 14.76 5.57
N VAL A 9 5.92 13.95 6.25
CA VAL A 9 6.10 13.61 7.66
C VAL A 9 7.36 12.77 7.85
N MET A 10 7.52 11.69 7.07
CA MET A 10 8.70 10.82 7.15
C MET A 10 9.99 11.57 6.78
N HIS A 11 9.92 12.46 5.79
CA HIS A 11 11.00 13.38 5.46
C HIS A 11 11.42 14.21 6.68
N HIS A 12 10.48 14.90 7.33
CA HIS A 12 10.78 15.77 8.47
C HIS A 12 11.37 14.98 9.64
N LEU A 13 10.80 13.81 9.96
CA LEU A 13 11.31 12.93 11.01
C LEU A 13 12.75 12.45 10.72
N LEU A 14 13.06 12.10 9.48
CA LEU A 14 14.40 11.66 9.09
C LEU A 14 15.47 12.73 9.35
N VAL A 15 15.16 14.00 9.06
CA VAL A 15 16.11 15.12 9.22
C VAL A 15 16.00 15.82 10.58
N GLY A 16 15.26 15.24 11.53
CA GLY A 16 15.10 15.79 12.88
C GLY A 16 14.26 17.06 12.96
N ILE A 17 13.42 17.32 11.96
CA ILE A 17 12.48 18.45 11.96
C ILE A 17 11.16 18.01 12.58
N ASP A 18 10.64 18.87 13.45
CA ASP A 18 9.36 18.66 14.11
C ASP A 18 8.17 18.77 13.13
N PRO A 19 7.38 17.70 12.91
CA PRO A 19 6.28 17.70 11.96
C PRO A 19 4.96 18.26 12.53
N ARG A 20 4.91 18.77 13.77
CA ARG A 20 3.65 19.18 14.45
C ARG A 20 2.74 20.06 13.60
N TYR A 21 3.29 21.01 12.84
CA TYR A 21 2.50 21.93 12.03
C TYR A 21 1.87 21.29 10.78
N LEU A 22 2.34 20.11 10.34
CA LEU A 22 1.71 19.36 9.25
C LEU A 22 0.32 18.85 9.61
N GLY A 23 0.00 18.73 10.91
CA GLY A 23 -1.33 18.33 11.39
C GLY A 23 -2.31 19.50 11.56
N VAL A 24 -1.89 20.74 11.31
CA VAL A 24 -2.69 21.95 11.57
C VAL A 24 -2.81 22.80 10.32
N SER A 25 -4.04 23.13 9.91
CA SER A 25 -4.29 24.02 8.78
C SER A 25 -3.51 25.35 8.91
N PRO A 26 -2.81 25.82 7.87
CA PRO A 26 -2.88 25.41 6.46
C PRO A 26 -1.90 24.28 6.05
N PHE A 27 -1.49 23.44 6.99
CA PHE A 27 -0.60 22.28 6.81
C PHE A 27 0.78 22.62 6.22
N PRO A 28 1.46 23.68 6.70
CA PRO A 28 2.70 24.14 6.10
C PRO A 28 3.84 23.16 6.38
N PRO A 29 4.60 22.72 5.36
CA PRO A 29 5.88 22.08 5.61
C PRO A 29 6.93 23.10 6.04
N VAL A 30 7.89 22.67 6.85
CA VAL A 30 9.00 23.51 7.33
C VAL A 30 10.06 23.69 6.24
N LEU A 31 10.32 22.64 5.46
CA LEU A 31 11.26 22.64 4.34
C LEU A 31 10.63 21.99 3.11
N SER A 32 10.81 22.60 1.94
CA SER A 32 10.31 22.09 0.65
C SER A 32 11.38 21.71 -0.37
N ARG A 33 12.61 22.21 -0.21
CA ARG A 33 13.72 21.99 -1.15
C ARG A 33 14.44 20.66 -0.92
N SER A 34 15.17 20.19 -1.95
CA SER A 34 16.08 19.06 -1.81
C SER A 34 17.22 19.35 -0.83
N MET A 35 17.80 18.28 -0.29
CA MET A 35 18.89 18.35 0.69
C MET A 35 19.99 17.34 0.36
N ASP A 36 21.25 17.77 0.49
CA ASP A 36 22.42 16.91 0.45
C ASP A 36 23.07 16.89 1.83
N LEU A 37 23.09 15.71 2.46
CA LEU A 37 23.57 15.50 3.82
C LEU A 37 24.62 14.39 3.84
N LYS A 38 25.42 14.30 4.91
CA LYS A 38 26.24 13.10 5.12
C LYS A 38 25.40 12.03 5.79
N ALA A 39 25.55 10.78 5.33
CA ALA A 39 24.85 9.63 5.91
C ALA A 39 25.10 9.50 7.43
N ARG A 40 26.31 9.84 7.88
CA ARG A 40 26.69 9.83 9.29
C ARG A 40 25.90 10.84 10.14
N ASP A 41 25.50 11.96 9.57
CA ASP A 41 24.77 13.03 10.27
C ASP A 41 23.30 12.61 10.48
N LEU A 42 22.81 11.67 9.66
CA LEU A 42 21.48 11.04 9.77
C LEU A 42 21.50 9.74 10.59
N GLY A 43 22.65 9.32 11.13
CA GLY A 43 22.79 8.05 11.85
C GLY A 43 22.63 6.80 10.96
N LEU A 44 22.77 6.94 9.64
CA LEU A 44 22.63 5.82 8.70
C LEU A 44 23.92 4.99 8.65
N LYS A 45 23.76 3.66 8.68
CA LYS A 45 24.87 2.71 8.54
C LYS A 45 25.28 2.58 7.08
N ALA A 46 26.11 3.50 6.61
CA ALA A 46 26.70 3.51 5.28
C ALA A 46 28.20 3.86 5.37
N HIS A 47 28.87 3.94 4.22
CA HIS A 47 30.26 4.41 4.18
C HIS A 47 30.37 5.81 4.82
N PRO A 48 31.40 6.12 5.64
CA PRO A 48 31.49 7.39 6.39
C PRO A 48 31.46 8.65 5.54
N SER A 49 31.89 8.55 4.28
CA SER A 49 31.88 9.65 3.31
C SER A 49 30.64 9.68 2.40
N ALA A 50 29.69 8.75 2.58
CA ALA A 50 28.49 8.68 1.76
C ALA A 50 27.63 9.93 1.90
N ASN A 51 27.24 10.50 0.77
CA ASN A 51 26.21 11.52 0.69
C ASN A 51 24.83 10.87 0.66
N VAL A 52 23.85 11.58 1.22
CA VAL A 52 22.43 11.28 1.15
C VAL A 52 21.77 12.46 0.45
N HIS A 53 21.19 12.20 -0.72
CA HIS A 53 20.34 13.13 -1.43
C HIS A 53 18.88 12.87 -1.06
N ILE A 54 18.19 13.89 -0.54
CA ILE A 54 16.76 13.83 -0.24
C ILE A 54 16.03 14.71 -1.25
N LEU A 55 15.03 14.13 -1.92
CA LEU A 55 14.24 14.84 -2.93
C LEU A 55 13.39 15.97 -2.29
N PRO A 56 13.01 17.00 -3.08
CA PRO A 56 12.11 18.04 -2.58
C PRO A 56 10.72 17.45 -2.26
N ILE A 57 9.92 18.21 -1.51
CA ILE A 57 8.51 17.88 -1.25
C ILE A 57 7.60 18.91 -1.96
N GLU A 58 6.37 18.52 -2.26
CA GLU A 58 5.41 19.39 -2.94
C GLU A 58 4.51 20.16 -1.97
N ALA A 59 4.04 19.49 -0.91
CA ALA A 59 3.08 20.05 0.05
C ALA A 59 3.14 19.33 1.41
N GLY A 60 2.28 19.74 2.36
CA GLY A 60 2.20 19.09 3.68
C GLY A 60 1.85 17.60 3.63
N PHE A 61 1.06 17.17 2.64
CA PHE A 61 0.62 15.78 2.45
C PHE A 61 1.12 15.14 1.14
N VAL A 62 1.94 15.85 0.36
CA VAL A 62 2.52 15.32 -0.88
C VAL A 62 4.04 15.49 -0.79
N GLY A 63 4.73 14.38 -0.56
CA GLY A 63 6.15 14.40 -0.22
C GLY A 63 7.08 14.01 -1.37
N ALA A 64 8.30 13.64 -0.98
CA ALA A 64 9.39 13.29 -1.86
C ALA A 64 9.20 11.92 -2.54
N ASP A 65 8.37 11.06 -1.96
CA ASP A 65 7.89 9.83 -2.60
C ASP A 65 7.12 10.11 -3.89
N ASN A 66 6.19 11.08 -3.88
CA ASN A 66 5.49 11.50 -5.08
C ASN A 66 6.44 12.07 -6.14
N VAL A 67 7.47 12.83 -5.73
CA VAL A 67 8.52 13.30 -6.65
C VAL A 67 9.31 12.13 -7.24
N GLY A 68 9.58 11.08 -6.46
CA GLY A 68 10.16 9.83 -6.96
C GLY A 68 9.29 9.17 -8.04
N VAL A 69 7.97 9.15 -7.84
CA VAL A 69 7.00 8.68 -8.84
C VAL A 69 7.04 9.53 -10.11
N LEU A 70 7.06 10.86 -9.97
CA LEU A 70 7.16 11.78 -11.11
C LEU A 70 8.41 11.54 -11.95
N ILE A 71 9.57 11.36 -11.31
CA ILE A 71 10.84 11.09 -12.00
C ILE A 71 10.83 9.71 -12.65
N SER A 72 10.22 8.71 -12.02
CA SER A 72 10.18 7.35 -12.55
C SER A 72 9.21 7.19 -13.72
N GLN A 73 8.05 7.86 -13.69
CA GLN A 73 7.00 7.69 -14.69
C GLN A 73 7.01 8.79 -15.75
N GLU A 74 7.72 9.88 -15.49
CA GLU A 74 7.91 11.03 -16.38
C GLU A 74 6.60 11.54 -17.04
N PRO A 75 5.48 11.72 -16.31
CA PRO A 75 4.23 12.16 -16.92
C PRO A 75 4.36 13.55 -17.58
N TYR A 76 5.28 14.39 -17.07
CA TYR A 76 5.66 15.68 -17.67
C TYR A 76 6.36 15.57 -19.04
N ASN A 77 6.79 14.36 -19.46
CA ASN A 77 7.41 14.11 -20.75
C ASN A 77 6.46 13.43 -21.76
N GLN A 78 5.21 13.15 -21.35
CA GLN A 78 4.24 12.43 -22.16
C GLN A 78 3.22 13.39 -22.81
N ASP A 79 2.73 13.06 -24.01
CA ASP A 79 1.61 13.77 -24.65
C ASP A 79 0.25 13.31 -24.07
N ALA A 80 0.14 12.01 -23.76
CA ALA A 80 -1.07 11.41 -23.24
C ALA A 80 -1.37 11.91 -21.81
N MET A 81 -2.66 12.10 -21.52
CA MET A 81 -3.12 12.31 -20.15
C MET A 81 -2.99 11.01 -19.37
N VAL A 82 -2.24 11.03 -18.28
CA VAL A 82 -2.06 9.88 -17.38
C VAL A 82 -2.62 10.19 -16.00
N LEU A 83 -3.09 9.14 -15.33
CA LEU A 83 -3.43 9.13 -13.91
C LEU A 83 -2.53 8.08 -13.25
N ILE A 84 -1.67 8.54 -12.35
CA ILE A 84 -0.84 7.68 -11.51
C ILE A 84 -1.46 7.68 -10.12
N ILE A 85 -1.59 6.48 -9.55
CA ILE A 85 -2.15 6.26 -8.23
C ILE A 85 -1.11 5.50 -7.43
N ASP A 86 -0.54 6.14 -6.41
CA ASP A 86 0.24 5.46 -5.39
C ASP A 86 -0.71 5.07 -4.25
N VAL A 87 -0.73 3.78 -3.91
CA VAL A 87 -1.65 3.22 -2.94
C VAL A 87 -0.86 2.69 -1.76
N GLY A 88 -0.81 3.48 -0.69
CA GLY A 88 -0.25 3.08 0.59
C GLY A 88 -1.16 3.50 1.75
N THR A 89 -0.53 3.80 2.88
CA THR A 89 -1.18 4.39 4.07
C THR A 89 -1.90 5.70 3.73
N ASN A 90 -1.31 6.46 2.81
CA ASN A 90 -1.96 7.54 2.08
C ASN A 90 -2.20 7.08 0.63
N GLY A 91 -3.14 7.73 -0.04
CA GLY A 91 -3.33 7.60 -1.48
C GLY A 91 -2.87 8.86 -2.18
N GLU A 92 -1.77 8.80 -2.92
CA GLU A 92 -1.29 9.91 -3.73
C GLU A 92 -1.76 9.74 -5.17
N LEU A 93 -2.23 10.85 -5.75
CA LEU A 93 -2.78 10.91 -7.09
C LEU A 93 -2.01 11.95 -7.89
N VAL A 94 -1.49 11.57 -9.05
CA VAL A 94 -0.92 12.49 -10.04
C VAL A 94 -1.70 12.36 -11.33
N MET A 95 -2.27 13.47 -11.80
CA MET A 95 -2.95 13.52 -13.09
C MET A 95 -2.33 14.58 -13.98
N GLY A 96 -2.05 14.23 -15.24
CA GLY A 96 -1.61 15.22 -16.22
C GLY A 96 -0.77 14.67 -17.35
N ASN A 97 -0.02 15.59 -17.97
CA ASN A 97 0.89 15.33 -19.08
C ASN A 97 1.93 16.46 -19.18
N ARG A 98 2.68 16.55 -20.30
CA ARG A 98 3.67 17.61 -20.53
C ARG A 98 3.15 19.05 -20.44
N LYS A 99 1.85 19.27 -20.56
CA LYS A 99 1.25 20.62 -20.49
C LYS A 99 1.00 21.05 -19.05
N LYS A 100 0.58 20.11 -18.19
CA LYS A 100 0.22 20.38 -16.80
C LYS A 100 0.17 19.09 -16.00
N LEU A 101 0.64 19.17 -14.75
CA LEU A 101 0.47 18.14 -13.73
C LEU A 101 -0.33 18.71 -12.54
N VAL A 102 -1.12 17.85 -11.91
CA VAL A 102 -1.82 18.14 -10.66
C VAL A 102 -1.62 16.94 -9.73
N SER A 103 -1.18 17.23 -8.51
CA SER A 103 -1.00 16.24 -7.45
C SER A 103 -2.05 16.43 -6.35
N SER A 104 -2.50 15.33 -5.75
CA SER A 104 -3.36 15.34 -4.57
C SER A 104 -3.02 14.16 -3.66
N SER A 105 -3.39 14.25 -2.39
CA SER A 105 -3.26 13.16 -1.42
C SER A 105 -4.60 12.96 -0.73
N CYS A 106 -4.96 11.71 -0.48
CA CYS A 106 -6.16 11.32 0.23
C CYS A 106 -5.84 10.31 1.34
N ALA A 107 -6.64 10.33 2.41
CA ALA A 107 -6.54 9.32 3.45
C ALA A 107 -7.15 8.01 2.95
N THR A 108 -6.32 6.98 2.75
CA THR A 108 -6.72 5.61 2.35
C THR A 108 -6.73 4.66 3.53
N GLY A 109 -5.78 4.82 4.46
CA GLY A 109 -5.56 3.93 5.58
C GLY A 109 -4.77 2.67 5.18
N PRO A 110 -4.06 2.03 6.12
CA PRO A 110 -3.06 1.02 5.80
C PRO A 110 -3.65 -0.38 5.60
N ALA A 111 -4.93 -0.48 5.22
CA ALA A 111 -5.62 -1.75 5.07
C ALA A 111 -4.93 -2.65 4.04
N LEU A 112 -4.56 -2.09 2.87
CA LEU A 112 -3.87 -2.82 1.81
C LEU A 112 -2.39 -3.11 2.13
N GLU A 113 -1.82 -2.48 3.16
CA GLU A 113 -0.51 -2.84 3.71
C GLU A 113 -0.58 -4.02 4.70
N GLY A 114 -1.80 -4.52 4.98
CA GLY A 114 -2.03 -5.58 5.94
C GLY A 114 -2.24 -5.09 7.38
N ALA A 115 -2.17 -3.78 7.64
CA ALA A 115 -2.37 -3.25 8.98
C ALA A 115 -3.86 -3.09 9.31
N HIS A 116 -4.19 -3.19 10.60
CA HIS A 116 -5.56 -3.10 11.12
C HIS A 116 -6.55 -4.15 10.58
N ILE A 117 -6.07 -5.17 9.87
CA ILE A 117 -6.86 -6.33 9.46
C ILE A 117 -6.42 -7.52 10.32
N LYS A 118 -7.38 -8.25 10.92
CA LYS A 118 -7.12 -9.30 11.92
C LYS A 118 -6.09 -10.35 11.46
N PHE A 119 -6.15 -10.71 10.18
CA PHE A 119 -5.22 -11.65 9.54
C PHE A 119 -4.41 -10.99 8.43
N GLY A 120 -4.32 -9.66 8.43
CA GLY A 120 -3.54 -8.92 7.46
C GLY A 120 -2.05 -9.03 7.74
N MET A 121 -1.25 -9.06 6.68
CA MET A 121 0.21 -8.97 6.76
C MET A 121 0.77 -8.30 5.51
N ARG A 122 2.02 -7.81 5.60
CA ARG A 122 2.74 -7.32 4.42
C ARG A 122 2.97 -8.45 3.41
N ALA A 123 3.12 -8.09 2.14
CA ALA A 123 3.54 -9.01 1.10
C ALA A 123 4.94 -9.57 1.41
N ALA A 124 4.97 -10.81 1.90
CA ALA A 124 6.15 -11.56 2.27
C ALA A 124 5.85 -13.06 2.13
N PRO A 125 6.87 -13.94 2.07
CA PRO A 125 6.65 -15.38 1.99
C PRO A 125 5.61 -15.89 3.01
N GLY A 126 4.64 -16.68 2.54
CA GLY A 126 3.51 -17.16 3.36
C GLY A 126 2.29 -16.23 3.43
N ALA A 127 2.35 -15.01 2.88
CA ALA A 127 1.17 -14.16 2.72
C ALA A 127 0.30 -14.67 1.56
N ILE A 128 -1.00 -14.79 1.79
CA ILE A 128 -2.00 -15.08 0.76
C ILE A 128 -2.10 -13.88 -0.18
N GLU A 129 -1.73 -14.08 -1.44
CA GLU A 129 -1.71 -13.02 -2.48
C GLU A 129 -2.81 -13.16 -3.53
N ARG A 130 -3.42 -14.35 -3.64
CA ARG A 130 -4.50 -14.68 -4.57
C ARG A 130 -5.55 -15.51 -3.87
N ILE A 131 -6.82 -15.20 -4.10
CA ILE A 131 -7.98 -15.94 -3.61
C ILE A 131 -8.93 -16.16 -4.78
N GLN A 132 -9.55 -17.34 -4.82
CA GLN A 132 -10.65 -17.70 -5.72
C GLN A 132 -11.72 -18.43 -4.91
N ILE A 133 -12.98 -18.13 -5.18
CA ILE A 133 -14.13 -18.78 -4.54
C ILE A 133 -15.05 -19.28 -5.62
N ASP A 134 -15.30 -20.59 -5.65
CA ASP A 134 -16.31 -21.17 -6.52
C ASP A 134 -17.71 -20.72 -6.06
N PRO A 135 -18.53 -20.08 -6.92
CA PRO A 135 -19.82 -19.51 -6.51
C PRO A 135 -20.91 -20.56 -6.26
N GLU A 136 -20.73 -21.80 -6.73
CA GLU A 136 -21.70 -22.88 -6.58
C GLU A 136 -21.36 -23.77 -5.37
N THR A 137 -20.08 -24.13 -5.23
CA THR A 137 -19.59 -25.05 -4.18
C THR A 137 -19.04 -24.33 -2.95
N TYR A 138 -18.69 -23.05 -3.09
CA TYR A 138 -17.97 -22.26 -2.09
C TYR A 138 -16.60 -22.82 -1.71
N GLU A 139 -15.99 -23.66 -2.55
CA GLU A 139 -14.60 -24.08 -2.36
C GLU A 139 -13.64 -22.89 -2.51
N VAL A 140 -12.74 -22.75 -1.53
CA VAL A 140 -11.78 -21.65 -1.48
C VAL A 140 -10.40 -22.11 -1.94
N GLY A 141 -10.00 -21.61 -3.10
CA GLY A 141 -8.64 -21.67 -3.60
C GLY A 141 -7.84 -20.44 -3.16
N PHE A 142 -6.60 -20.62 -2.71
CA PHE A 142 -5.66 -19.53 -2.48
C PHE A 142 -4.21 -19.90 -2.81
N LYS A 143 -3.40 -18.88 -3.13
CA LYS A 143 -1.94 -18.98 -3.28
C LYS A 143 -1.23 -18.10 -2.27
N VAL A 144 -0.03 -18.52 -1.88
CA VAL A 144 0.83 -17.74 -0.99
C VAL A 144 2.10 -17.32 -1.70
N ILE A 145 2.63 -16.15 -1.33
CA ILE A 145 3.92 -15.68 -1.82
C ILE A 145 5.00 -16.73 -1.51
N GLY A 146 5.79 -17.08 -2.53
CA GLY A 146 6.82 -18.12 -2.46
C GLY A 146 6.33 -19.54 -2.78
N ASN A 147 5.05 -19.70 -3.16
CA ASN A 147 4.52 -20.98 -3.65
C ASN A 147 3.53 -20.76 -4.81
N ASP A 148 3.90 -21.21 -6.01
CA ASP A 148 3.08 -21.03 -7.21
C ASP A 148 1.84 -21.94 -7.28
N LYS A 149 1.76 -22.96 -6.40
CA LYS A 149 0.64 -23.91 -6.37
C LYS A 149 -0.51 -23.38 -5.52
N TRP A 150 -1.72 -23.73 -5.93
CA TRP A 150 -2.91 -23.53 -5.10
C TRP A 150 -2.89 -24.45 -3.88
N ASN A 151 -3.52 -24.03 -2.79
CA ASN A 151 -3.72 -24.85 -1.59
C ASN A 151 -4.42 -26.20 -1.87
N LEU A 152 -5.23 -26.28 -2.94
CA LEU A 152 -5.91 -27.51 -3.36
C LEU A 152 -4.94 -28.56 -3.93
N GLU A 153 -3.81 -28.12 -4.49
CA GLU A 153 -2.77 -29.00 -5.05
C GLU A 153 -1.62 -29.25 -4.06
N CYS A 154 -1.44 -28.34 -3.10
CA CYS A 154 -0.38 -28.38 -2.10
C CYS A 154 -0.98 -28.40 -0.69
N PRO A 155 -1.14 -29.59 -0.07
CA PRO A 155 -1.63 -29.67 1.29
C PRO A 155 -0.62 -28.99 2.23
N ASN A 156 -1.07 -27.90 2.87
CA ASN A 156 -0.32 -27.00 3.76
C ASN A 156 0.69 -26.05 3.09
N PRO A 157 0.21 -25.01 2.38
CA PRO A 157 1.07 -23.98 1.79
C PRO A 157 1.74 -23.05 2.83
N LYS A 158 1.57 -23.27 4.15
CA LYS A 158 2.08 -22.41 5.23
C LYS A 158 1.60 -20.94 5.15
N ALA A 159 0.30 -20.75 4.94
CA ALA A 159 -0.31 -19.42 5.00
C ALA A 159 -0.17 -18.82 6.41
N MET A 160 0.30 -17.58 6.49
CA MET A 160 0.50 -16.84 7.75
C MET A 160 -0.40 -15.60 7.89
N GLY A 161 -1.02 -15.16 6.79
CA GLY A 161 -1.87 -13.98 6.73
C GLY A 161 -2.22 -13.63 5.29
N ILE A 162 -2.90 -12.51 5.09
CA ILE A 162 -3.40 -12.03 3.79
C ILE A 162 -2.73 -10.68 3.48
N CYS A 163 -2.12 -10.54 2.30
CA CYS A 163 -1.56 -9.25 1.87
C CYS A 163 -2.58 -8.45 1.04
N GLY A 164 -2.23 -7.21 0.68
CA GLY A 164 -3.14 -6.29 -0.04
C GLY A 164 -3.77 -6.88 -1.30
N SER A 165 -3.01 -7.59 -2.14
CA SER A 165 -3.57 -8.24 -3.33
C SER A 165 -4.57 -9.34 -2.98
N GLY A 166 -4.26 -10.14 -1.94
CA GLY A 166 -5.18 -11.14 -1.42
C GLY A 166 -6.45 -10.53 -0.84
N MET A 167 -6.37 -9.35 -0.21
CA MET A 167 -7.56 -8.64 0.27
C MET A 167 -8.46 -8.17 -0.86
N ILE A 168 -7.87 -7.61 -1.92
CA ILE A 168 -8.61 -7.18 -3.12
C ILE A 168 -9.31 -8.37 -3.77
N ASP A 169 -8.58 -9.46 -4.04
CA ASP A 169 -9.14 -10.67 -4.62
C ASP A 169 -10.21 -11.26 -3.68
N GLY A 170 -9.95 -11.35 -2.37
CA GLY A 170 -10.90 -11.87 -1.40
C GLY A 170 -12.23 -11.12 -1.37
N ILE A 171 -12.22 -9.78 -1.35
CA ILE A 171 -13.46 -8.99 -1.38
C ILE A 171 -14.18 -9.15 -2.72
N ALA A 172 -13.45 -9.16 -3.84
CA ALA A 172 -14.04 -9.35 -5.16
C ALA A 172 -14.72 -10.72 -5.28
N GLU A 173 -14.07 -11.78 -4.81
CA GLU A 173 -14.58 -13.16 -4.86
C GLU A 173 -15.74 -13.37 -3.90
N LEU A 174 -15.69 -12.80 -2.69
CA LEU A 174 -16.84 -12.81 -1.77
C LEU A 174 -18.07 -12.15 -2.39
N TYR A 175 -17.88 -11.02 -3.09
CA TYR A 175 -18.98 -10.31 -3.75
C TYR A 175 -19.53 -11.14 -4.93
N ARG A 176 -18.65 -11.70 -5.77
CA ARG A 176 -19.05 -12.53 -6.93
C ARG A 176 -19.77 -13.82 -6.52
N ALA A 177 -19.35 -14.44 -5.42
CA ALA A 177 -19.99 -15.62 -4.85
C ALA A 177 -21.30 -15.30 -4.11
N GLY A 178 -21.72 -14.03 -4.03
CA GLY A 178 -22.94 -13.62 -3.33
C GLY A 178 -22.86 -13.75 -1.81
N LEU A 179 -21.64 -13.77 -1.25
CA LEU A 179 -21.39 -13.89 0.19
C LEU A 179 -21.41 -12.54 0.90
N ILE A 180 -21.17 -11.46 0.17
CA ILE A 180 -21.36 -10.07 0.63
C ILE A 180 -22.19 -9.28 -0.37
N ASP A 181 -22.95 -8.32 0.13
CA ASP A 181 -23.66 -7.36 -0.72
C ASP A 181 -22.77 -6.18 -1.14
N LYS A 182 -23.32 -5.28 -1.98
CA LYS A 182 -22.64 -4.05 -2.42
C LYS A 182 -22.26 -3.08 -1.29
N GLY A 183 -22.85 -3.24 -0.11
CA GLY A 183 -22.53 -2.48 1.10
C GLY A 183 -21.46 -3.16 1.97
N GLY A 184 -20.93 -4.32 1.55
CA GLY A 184 -19.98 -5.12 2.32
C GLY A 184 -20.62 -5.92 3.45
N ARG A 185 -21.95 -5.96 3.55
CA ARG A 185 -22.64 -6.75 4.56
C ARG A 185 -22.61 -8.21 4.15
N GLN A 186 -22.24 -9.07 5.09
CA GLN A 186 -22.33 -10.52 4.89
C GLN A 186 -23.78 -10.94 4.69
N ILE A 187 -24.04 -11.65 3.59
CA ILE A 187 -25.34 -12.24 3.30
C ILE A 187 -25.39 -13.57 4.04
N LEU A 188 -25.98 -13.55 5.24
CA LEU A 188 -26.23 -14.77 6.00
C LEU A 188 -27.43 -15.49 5.37
N SER A 189 -27.18 -16.47 4.52
CA SER A 189 -28.22 -17.38 4.05
C SER A 189 -28.83 -18.09 5.26
N GLY A 190 -30.13 -17.86 5.51
CA GLY A 190 -30.87 -18.62 6.52
C GLY A 190 -30.93 -20.09 6.11
N GLY A 191 -30.25 -20.96 6.87
CA GLY A 191 -30.13 -22.39 6.62
C GLY A 191 -28.86 -22.73 5.82
N ASP A 192 -27.97 -23.52 6.44
CA ASP A 192 -26.76 -24.14 5.86
C ASP A 192 -25.88 -23.28 4.93
N GLY A 193 -25.77 -21.97 5.20
CA GLY A 193 -24.82 -21.10 4.51
C GLY A 193 -23.34 -21.45 4.81
N PRO A 194 -22.42 -21.16 3.89
CA PRO A 194 -21.00 -21.60 3.93
C PRO A 194 -20.18 -21.01 5.10
N PHE A 195 -20.71 -20.00 5.80
CA PHE A 195 -20.06 -19.42 6.99
C PHE A 195 -20.12 -20.32 8.24
N ARG A 196 -20.90 -21.41 8.22
CA ARG A 196 -20.86 -22.44 9.29
C ARG A 196 -19.82 -23.50 8.97
N ARG A 197 -18.58 -23.31 9.44
CA ARG A 197 -17.70 -24.47 9.71
C ARG A 197 -18.40 -25.35 10.74
N ARG A 198 -18.67 -26.61 10.39
CA ARG A 198 -18.97 -27.67 11.37
C ARG A 198 -17.84 -27.65 12.41
N GLY A 199 -18.21 -27.60 13.69
CA GLY A 199 -17.29 -27.44 14.80
C GLY A 199 -16.11 -28.41 14.71
N GLY A 200 -14.92 -27.82 14.70
CA GLY A 200 -13.64 -28.51 14.83
C GLY A 200 -12.70 -27.53 15.50
N HIS A 201 -12.51 -27.72 16.80
CA HIS A 201 -11.52 -26.99 17.59
C HIS A 201 -10.15 -27.09 16.92
N ILE A 202 -9.44 -25.95 16.87
CA ILE A 202 -7.98 -25.89 16.77
C ILE A 202 -7.50 -25.22 18.05
#